data_AF-A0A6B0SK22-F1
#
_entry.id   AF-A0A6B0SK22-F1
#
_cell.length_a   1.000
_cell.length_b   1.000
_cell.length_c   1.000
_cell.angle_alpha   90.00
_cell.angle_beta   90.00
_cell.angle_gamma   90.00
#
_symmetry.space_group_name_H-M   'P 1'
#
loop_
_entity.id
_entity.type
_entity.pdbx_description
1 polymer ?
#
loop_
_entity_poly.entity_id
_entity_poly.type
_entity_poly.pdbx_seq_one_letter_code
_entity_poly.pdbx_strand_id
1 'polypeptide(L)'
;IVDEERGREAGFDPASVTISAPTRAHYYPGGAELTVTLFADRTTGRLLGGSVVGREGVKRIDTIATALHAEFAVADLQNADLAYAPPFSPVWDPVATAAKVLQGTLE
;
A
#
# COMPACT_ATOMS: atom_id res chain seq x y z
N ILE A 1 2.27 10.69 5.08
CA ILE A 1 3.04 10.63 6.35
C ILE A 1 3.18 9.15 6.69
N VAL A 2 4.40 8.65 6.94
CA VAL A 2 4.65 7.26 7.42
C VAL A 2 5.30 7.27 8.80
N ASP A 3 5.16 8.40 9.50
CA ASP A 3 5.75 8.67 10.79
C ASP A 3 4.65 8.58 11.87
N GLU A 4 4.80 7.61 12.76
CA GLU A 4 3.85 7.36 13.84
C GLU A 4 3.77 8.52 14.83
N GLU A 5 4.87 9.22 15.10
CA GLU A 5 4.88 10.35 16.04
C GLU A 5 4.01 11.48 15.51
N ARG A 6 4.21 11.87 14.23
CA ARG A 6 3.35 12.85 13.56
C ARG A 6 1.90 12.41 13.46
N GLY A 7 1.65 11.10 13.28
CA GLY A 7 0.30 10.55 13.31
C GLY A 7 -0.39 10.78 14.66
N ARG A 8 0.32 10.52 15.77
CA ARG A 8 -0.17 10.76 17.14
C ARG A 8 -0.37 12.25 17.41
N GLU A 9 0.56 13.11 16.99
CA GLU A 9 0.43 14.58 17.12
C GLU A 9 -0.80 15.12 16.36
N ALA A 10 -1.17 14.50 15.25
CA ALA A 10 -2.36 14.81 14.48
C ALA A 10 -3.66 14.19 15.04
N GLY A 11 -3.58 13.42 16.15
CA GLY A 11 -4.73 12.86 16.84
C GLY A 11 -5.20 11.49 16.35
N PHE A 12 -4.38 10.75 15.59
CA PHE A 12 -4.71 9.39 15.15
C PHE A 12 -4.13 8.32 16.08
N ASP A 13 -4.64 7.08 16.01
CA ASP A 13 -4.00 5.88 16.57
C ASP A 13 -3.26 5.13 15.44
N PRO A 14 -2.01 5.47 15.15
CA PRO A 14 -1.37 5.01 13.92
C PRO A 14 -1.00 3.53 13.95
N ALA A 15 -1.22 2.87 12.81
CA ALA A 15 -0.70 1.56 12.49
C ALA A 15 0.04 1.60 11.16
N SER A 16 1.14 0.86 11.06
CA SER A 16 1.96 0.81 9.84
C SER A 16 2.38 -0.62 9.54
N VAL A 17 2.52 -0.92 8.24
CA VAL A 17 3.17 -2.14 7.78
C VAL A 17 4.10 -1.80 6.62
N THR A 18 5.20 -2.52 6.52
CA THR A 18 6.10 -2.47 5.37
C THR A 18 6.25 -3.88 4.80
N ILE A 19 6.08 -4.01 3.48
CA ILE A 19 6.27 -5.27 2.76
C ILE A 19 7.27 -5.09 1.62
N SER A 20 7.88 -6.20 1.21
CA SER A 20 8.59 -6.31 -0.07
C SER A 20 7.81 -7.23 -1.00
N ALA A 21 7.60 -6.80 -2.25
CA ALA A 21 6.86 -7.56 -3.25
C ALA A 21 7.52 -7.41 -4.63
N PRO A 22 7.36 -8.39 -5.54
CA PRO A 22 7.89 -8.28 -6.90
C PRO A 22 7.10 -7.26 -7.72
N THR A 23 7.79 -6.53 -8.60
CA THR A 23 7.19 -5.53 -9.51
C THR A 23 6.38 -6.16 -10.65
N ARG A 24 6.64 -7.44 -10.96
CA ARG A 24 6.09 -8.18 -12.12
C ARG A 24 5.69 -9.59 -11.71
N ALA A 25 4.95 -10.29 -12.57
CA ALA A 25 4.72 -11.72 -12.39
C ALA A 25 6.04 -12.51 -12.38
N HIS A 26 6.15 -13.54 -11.52
CA HIS A 26 7.40 -14.27 -11.28
C HIS A 26 8.03 -14.90 -12.53
N TYR A 27 7.20 -15.23 -13.54
CA TYR A 27 7.65 -15.82 -14.81
C TYR A 27 8.00 -14.76 -15.86
N TYR A 28 7.68 -13.49 -15.64
CA TYR A 28 7.96 -12.42 -16.59
C TYR A 28 9.34 -11.81 -16.33
N PRO A 29 10.19 -11.63 -17.37
CA PRO A 29 11.56 -11.20 -17.17
C PRO A 29 11.67 -9.76 -16.65
N GLY A 30 12.78 -9.49 -15.96
CA GLY A 30 13.16 -8.14 -15.54
C GLY A 30 12.40 -7.59 -14.35
N GLY A 31 11.71 -8.44 -13.58
CA GLY A 31 11.12 -8.04 -12.30
C GLY A 31 12.19 -7.65 -11.27
N ALA A 32 11.85 -6.69 -10.42
CA ALA A 32 12.64 -6.21 -9.31
C ALA A 32 11.82 -6.26 -8.01
N GLU A 33 12.48 -5.98 -6.88
CA GLU A 33 11.81 -5.81 -5.60
C GLU A 33 11.24 -4.38 -5.47
N LEU A 34 10.04 -4.29 -4.91
CA LEU A 34 9.35 -3.06 -4.54
C LEU A 34 9.01 -3.11 -3.05
N THR A 35 9.46 -2.11 -2.30
CA THR A 35 9.09 -1.93 -0.89
C THR A 35 7.89 -1.00 -0.81
N VAL A 36 6.83 -1.45 -0.15
CA VAL A 36 5.60 -0.67 0.07
C VAL A 36 5.35 -0.56 1.56
N THR A 37 5.20 0.67 2.05
CA THR A 37 4.76 0.96 3.40
C THR A 37 3.38 1.61 3.33
N LEU A 38 2.43 1.13 4.12
CA LEU A 38 1.13 1.78 4.31
C LEU A 38 0.95 2.19 5.77
N PHE A 39 0.20 3.26 5.96
CA PHE A 39 -0.04 3.90 7.24
C PHE A 39 -1.53 4.20 7.39
N ALA A 40 -2.13 3.83 8.52
CA ALA A 40 -3.55 3.98 8.77
C ALA A 40 -3.85 4.36 10.22
N ASP A 41 -5.05 4.85 10.45
CA ASP A 41 -5.61 5.00 11.80
C ASP A 41 -6.28 3.69 12.21
N ARG A 42 -5.82 3.07 13.28
CA ARG A 42 -6.34 1.82 13.81
C ARG A 42 -7.76 1.96 14.33
N THR A 43 -8.12 3.13 14.85
CA THR A 43 -9.45 3.36 15.43
C THR A 43 -10.53 3.36 14.35
N THR A 44 -10.25 3.97 13.20
CA THR A 44 -11.25 4.16 12.13
C THR A 44 -11.01 3.28 10.90
N GLY A 45 -9.83 2.68 10.77
CA GLY A 45 -9.39 2.00 9.56
C GLY A 45 -9.01 2.94 8.41
N ARG A 46 -9.03 4.27 8.63
CA ARG A 46 -8.73 5.27 7.59
C ARG A 46 -7.29 5.14 7.10
N LEU A 47 -7.09 5.13 5.79
CA LEU A 47 -5.75 5.25 5.21
C LEU A 47 -5.20 6.68 5.43
N LEU A 48 -4.02 6.78 6.02
CA LEU A 48 -3.36 8.04 6.36
C LEU A 48 -2.14 8.33 5.48
N GLY A 49 -1.57 7.31 4.86
CA GLY A 49 -0.44 7.50 3.95
C GLY A 49 0.18 6.21 3.45
N GLY A 50 1.25 6.38 2.67
CA GLY A 50 2.13 5.29 2.29
C GLY A 50 3.36 5.77 1.52
N SER A 51 4.29 4.86 1.30
CA SER A 51 5.47 5.05 0.47
C SER A 51 5.70 3.84 -0.43
N VAL A 52 6.25 4.09 -1.62
CA VAL A 52 6.65 3.04 -2.56
C VAL A 52 8.09 3.30 -2.98
N VAL A 53 8.99 2.36 -2.72
CA VAL A 53 10.42 2.50 -2.98
C VAL A 53 10.91 1.30 -3.80
N GLY A 54 11.54 1.57 -4.94
CA GLY A 54 12.06 0.52 -5.82
C GLY A 54 12.65 1.09 -7.10
N ARG A 55 13.33 0.24 -7.88
CA ARG A 55 13.93 0.64 -9.16
C ARG A 55 12.91 0.81 -10.29
N GLU A 56 11.78 0.12 -10.20
CA GLU A 56 10.64 0.24 -11.12
C GLU A 56 9.33 0.05 -10.34
N GLY A 57 8.18 0.26 -10.98
CA GLY A 57 6.87 0.03 -10.37
C GLY A 57 6.43 1.10 -9.36
N VAL A 58 7.27 2.08 -9.05
CA VAL A 58 7.00 3.18 -8.09
C VAL A 58 5.83 4.08 -8.47
N LYS A 59 5.43 4.12 -9.75
CA LYS A 59 4.23 4.85 -10.22
C LYS A 59 2.94 4.44 -9.48
N ARG A 60 2.93 3.27 -8.85
CA ARG A 60 1.86 2.82 -7.93
C ARG A 60 1.57 3.75 -6.78
N ILE A 61 2.47 4.69 -6.47
CA ILE A 61 2.19 5.76 -5.51
C ILE A 61 0.93 6.56 -5.90
N ASP A 62 0.60 6.66 -7.20
CA ASP A 62 -0.62 7.31 -7.69
C ASP A 62 -1.89 6.62 -7.18
N THR A 63 -1.87 5.29 -7.03
CA THR A 63 -3.00 4.53 -6.45
C THR A 63 -3.21 4.91 -4.98
N ILE A 64 -2.13 5.01 -4.21
CA ILE A 64 -2.19 5.44 -2.81
C ILE A 64 -2.66 6.89 -2.73
N ALA A 65 -2.13 7.78 -3.57
CA ALA A 65 -2.56 9.18 -3.62
C ALA A 65 -4.05 9.32 -3.97
N THR A 66 -4.55 8.50 -4.89
CA THR A 66 -5.96 8.45 -5.27
C THR A 66 -6.84 7.97 -4.11
N ALA A 67 -6.41 6.91 -3.41
CA ALA A 67 -7.12 6.39 -2.23
C ALA A 67 -7.17 7.41 -1.09
N LEU A 68 -6.07 8.15 -0.85
CA LEU A 68 -6.03 9.24 0.13
C LEU A 68 -6.98 10.37 -0.25
N HIS A 69 -7.01 10.77 -1.52
CA HIS A 69 -7.92 11.80 -2.01
C HIS A 69 -9.39 11.40 -1.85
N ALA A 70 -9.69 10.11 -2.03
CA ALA A 70 -11.03 9.55 -1.85
C ALA A 70 -11.36 9.19 -0.38
N GLU A 71 -10.46 9.50 0.56
CA GLU A 71 -10.62 9.19 1.99
C GLU A 71 -10.89 7.71 2.30
N PHE A 72 -10.30 6.81 1.51
CA PHE A 72 -10.50 5.37 1.65
C PHE A 72 -10.09 4.83 3.03
N ALA A 73 -10.84 3.83 3.50
CA ALA A 73 -10.35 2.91 4.51
C ALA A 73 -9.33 1.94 3.90
N VAL A 74 -8.50 1.31 4.74
CA VAL A 74 -7.56 0.25 4.30
C VAL A 74 -8.30 -0.89 3.60
N ALA A 75 -9.49 -1.26 4.09
CA ALA A 75 -10.34 -2.26 3.48
C ALA A 75 -10.79 -1.89 2.04
N ASP A 76 -11.02 -0.62 1.75
CA ASP A 76 -11.37 -0.18 0.40
C ASP A 76 -10.18 -0.34 -0.55
N LEU A 77 -8.98 0.05 -0.12
CA LEU A 77 -7.75 -0.12 -0.90
C LEU A 77 -7.40 -1.60 -1.10
N GLN A 78 -7.64 -2.45 -0.10
CA GLN A 78 -7.49 -3.90 -0.21
C GLN A 78 -8.39 -4.48 -1.31
N ASN A 79 -9.61 -3.98 -1.44
CA ASN A 79 -10.62 -4.46 -2.38
C ASN A 79 -10.64 -3.71 -3.72
N ALA A 80 -9.70 -2.77 -3.93
CA ALA A 80 -9.59 -2.05 -5.19
C ALA A 80 -9.25 -3.01 -6.34
N ASP A 81 -10.02 -2.94 -7.42
CA ASP A 81 -9.79 -3.74 -8.62
C ASP A 81 -8.68 -3.12 -9.48
N LEU A 82 -7.44 -3.51 -9.20
CA LEU A 82 -6.25 -3.01 -9.88
C LEU A 82 -5.92 -3.88 -11.09
N ALA A 83 -5.64 -3.22 -12.22
CA ALA A 83 -5.31 -3.91 -13.45
C ALA A 83 -4.08 -4.83 -13.30
N TYR A 84 -4.22 -6.06 -13.78
CA TYR A 84 -3.16 -7.05 -13.85
C TYR A 84 -2.68 -7.25 -15.29
N ALA A 85 -1.37 -7.17 -15.49
CA ALA A 85 -0.70 -7.75 -16.64
C ALA A 85 0.72 -8.16 -16.24
N PRO A 86 1.25 -9.30 -16.74
CA PRO A 86 2.55 -9.83 -16.34
C PRO A 86 3.74 -8.83 -16.39
N PRO A 87 3.87 -7.94 -17.39
CA PRO A 87 4.95 -6.94 -17.42
C PRO A 87 4.80 -5.82 -16.39
N PHE A 88 3.61 -5.61 -15.82
CA PHE A 88 3.31 -4.44 -14.99
C PHE A 88 3.00 -4.77 -13.55
N SER A 89 2.41 -5.94 -13.26
CA SER A 89 1.99 -6.35 -11.91
C SER A 89 2.01 -7.88 -11.75
N PRO A 90 2.36 -8.41 -10.57
CA PRO A 90 1.99 -9.78 -10.18
C PRO A 90 0.47 -9.92 -10.01
N VAL A 91 0.00 -11.15 -9.78
CA VAL A 91 -1.44 -11.47 -9.60
C VAL A 91 -2.07 -10.61 -8.49
N TRP A 92 -1.35 -10.41 -7.39
CA TRP A 92 -1.74 -9.51 -6.31
C TRP A 92 -0.85 -8.28 -6.36
N ASP A 93 -1.41 -7.14 -6.75
CA ASP A 93 -0.64 -5.90 -6.81
C ASP A 93 0.08 -5.62 -5.47
N PRO A 94 1.33 -5.13 -5.47
CA PRO A 94 2.05 -4.78 -4.25
C PRO A 94 1.27 -3.85 -3.29
N VAL A 95 0.51 -2.88 -3.80
CA VAL A 95 -0.28 -1.96 -2.96
C VAL A 95 -1.47 -2.68 -2.33
N ALA A 96 -2.20 -3.49 -3.12
CA ALA A 96 -3.31 -4.30 -2.61
C ALA A 96 -2.83 -5.33 -1.57
N THR A 97 -1.66 -5.93 -1.80
CA THR A 97 -1.02 -6.87 -0.86
C THR A 97 -0.65 -6.16 0.44
N ALA A 98 -0.07 -4.96 0.38
CA ALA A 98 0.25 -4.18 1.57
C ALA A 98 -1.01 -3.81 2.35
N ALA A 99 -2.09 -3.44 1.66
CA ALA A 99 -3.37 -3.12 2.29
C ALA A 99 -3.97 -4.34 3.00
N LYS A 100 -3.91 -5.52 2.37
CA LYS A 100 -4.33 -6.78 3.00
C LYS A 100 -3.54 -7.11 4.27
N VAL A 101 -2.22 -6.93 4.24
CA VAL A 101 -1.37 -7.16 5.42
C VAL A 101 -1.69 -6.15 6.52
N LEU A 102 -1.87 -4.87 6.18
CA LEU A 102 -2.23 -3.83 7.14
C LEU A 102 -3.60 -4.13 7.77
N GLN A 103 -4.60 -4.49 6.97
CA GLN A 103 -5.95 -4.81 7.42
C GLN A 103 -5.95 -5.92 8.48
N GLY A 104 -5.15 -6.97 8.29
CA GLY A 104 -5.02 -8.05 9.27
C GLY A 104 -4.36 -7.63 10.60
N THR A 105 -3.77 -6.44 10.68
CA THR A 105 -3.29 -5.85 11.95
C THR A 105 -4.31 -4.93 12.61
N LEU A 106 -5.39 -4.56 11.91
CA LEU A 106 -6.47 -3.71 12.41
C LEU A 106 -7.63 -4.52 13.01
N GLU A 107 -7.71 -5.80 12.68
CA GLU A 107 -8.61 -6.80 13.28
C GLU A 107 -8.08 -7.33 14.63
#